data_AF-A0A2E5LSS9-F1
#
_entry.id   AF-A0A2E5LSS9-F1
#
_cell.length_a   1.000
_cell.length_b   1.000
_cell.length_c   1.000
_cell.angle_alpha   90.00
_cell.angle_beta   90.00
_cell.angle_gamma   90.00
#
_symmetry.space_group_name_H-M   'P 1'
#
loop_
_entity.id
_entity.type
_entity.pdbx_description
1 polymer ?
#
loop_
_entity_poly.entity_id
_entity_poly.type
_entity_poly.pdbx_seq_one_letter_code
_entity_poly.pdbx_strand_id
1 'polypeptide(L)'
;MKKAFYTEVEDYDYWFTRFMNRQDLLKELGANILEIFRCEEYPNTVMIVFEGEDFTKFDDFLQSPEVLKEWESRGVKIEAVRHFKQESTVKL
;
A
#
# COMPACT_ATOMS: atom_id res chain seq x y z
N MET A 1 8.17 8.76 10.90
CA MET A 1 8.40 7.30 10.73
C MET A 1 8.19 6.93 9.28
N LYS A 2 8.84 5.87 8.80
CA LYS A 2 8.66 5.37 7.41
C LYS A 2 8.10 3.95 7.42
N LYS A 3 7.22 3.64 6.48
CA LYS A 3 6.71 2.28 6.23
C LYS A 3 6.79 1.97 4.74
N ALA A 4 7.36 0.83 4.38
CA ALA A 4 7.32 0.31 3.01
C ALA A 4 6.19 -0.71 2.88
N PHE A 5 5.56 -0.80 1.71
CA PHE A 5 4.58 -1.83 1.38
C PHE A 5 4.93 -2.42 0.04
N TYR A 6 4.95 -3.74 -0.03
CA TYR A 6 5.15 -4.47 -1.28
C TYR A 6 3.86 -5.16 -1.66
N THR A 7 3.49 -5.07 -2.92
CA THR A 7 2.33 -5.79 -3.44
C THR A 7 2.48 -6.12 -4.90
N GLU A 8 1.71 -7.11 -5.34
CA GLU A 8 1.49 -7.43 -6.74
C GLU A 8 0.10 -6.96 -7.14
N VAL A 9 0.00 -6.39 -8.33
CA VAL A 9 -1.24 -5.89 -8.91
C VAL A 9 -1.54 -6.58 -10.23
N GLU A 10 -2.80 -6.67 -10.63
CA GLU A 10 -3.18 -7.29 -11.91
C GLU A 10 -2.72 -6.46 -13.11
N ASP A 11 -2.85 -5.14 -13.02
CA ASP A 11 -2.46 -4.17 -14.03
C ASP A 11 -1.92 -2.91 -13.32
N TYR A 12 -0.62 -2.65 -13.49
CA TYR A 12 0.04 -1.51 -12.85
C TYR A 12 -0.54 -0.17 -13.25
N ASP A 13 -0.77 0.09 -14.54
CA ASP A 13 -1.17 1.42 -15.02
C ASP A 13 -2.60 1.75 -14.55
N TYR A 14 -3.48 0.75 -14.59
CA TYR A 14 -4.83 0.84 -14.06
C TYR A 14 -4.84 1.03 -12.54
N TRP A 15 -4.03 0.25 -11.81
CA TRP A 15 -3.90 0.36 -10.37
C TRP A 15 -3.34 1.72 -9.94
N PHE A 16 -2.25 2.17 -10.57
CA PHE A 16 -1.52 3.39 -10.20
C PHE A 16 -2.43 4.62 -10.30
N THR A 17 -3.17 4.74 -11.41
CA THR A 17 -4.14 5.82 -11.61
C THR A 17 -5.17 5.86 -10.46
N ARG A 18 -5.69 4.71 -10.06
CA ARG A 18 -6.70 4.61 -8.98
C ARG A 18 -6.10 4.78 -7.58
N PHE A 19 -4.87 4.37 -7.39
CA PHE A 19 -4.14 4.52 -6.14
C PHE A 19 -3.79 5.99 -5.87
N MET A 20 -3.28 6.70 -6.88
CA MET A 20 -2.95 8.12 -6.77
C MET A 20 -4.17 9.00 -6.48
N ASN A 21 -5.36 8.62 -6.96
CA ASN A 21 -6.62 9.28 -6.60
C ASN A 21 -6.98 9.20 -5.10
N ARG A 22 -6.23 8.43 -4.29
CA ARG A 22 -6.44 8.31 -2.85
C ARG A 22 -5.40 9.07 -2.02
N GLN A 23 -4.47 9.78 -2.65
CA GLN A 23 -3.38 10.44 -1.93
C GLN A 23 -3.88 11.33 -0.79
N ASP A 24 -4.96 12.09 -1.00
CA ASP A 24 -5.54 12.95 0.03
C ASP A 24 -6.11 12.15 1.20
N LEU A 25 -6.86 11.08 0.93
CA LEU A 25 -7.37 10.17 1.97
C LEU A 25 -6.22 9.54 2.77
N LEU A 26 -5.16 9.08 2.09
CA LEU A 26 -4.00 8.49 2.77
C LEU A 26 -3.31 9.51 3.70
N LYS A 27 -3.21 10.76 3.25
CA LYS A 27 -2.68 11.86 4.05
C LYS A 27 -3.54 12.16 5.28
N GLU A 28 -4.88 12.16 5.15
CA GLU A 28 -5.81 12.30 6.28
C GLU A 28 -5.67 11.17 7.30
N LEU A 29 -5.29 9.97 6.83
CA LEU A 29 -4.98 8.81 7.66
C LEU A 29 -3.56 8.82 8.26
N GLY A 30 -2.78 9.87 8.02
CA GLY A 30 -1.43 10.03 8.56
C GLY A 30 -0.31 9.43 7.69
N ALA A 31 -0.62 8.98 6.48
CA ALA A 31 0.33 8.36 5.56
C ALA A 31 0.55 9.23 4.30
N ASN A 32 1.69 9.89 4.20
CA ASN A 32 2.12 10.58 2.97
C ASN A 32 2.88 9.60 2.08
N ILE A 33 2.55 9.53 0.80
CA ILE A 33 3.36 8.79 -0.17
C ILE A 33 4.66 9.54 -0.38
N LEU A 34 5.79 8.91 -0.03
CA LEU A 34 7.12 9.43 -0.30
C LEU A 34 7.60 9.01 -1.69
N GLU A 35 7.47 7.72 -2.00
CA GLU A 35 7.98 7.16 -3.25
C GLU A 35 7.25 5.87 -3.65
N ILE A 36 7.15 5.60 -4.95
CA ILE A 36 6.59 4.37 -5.51
C ILE A 36 7.60 3.80 -6.49
N PHE A 37 8.04 2.57 -6.24
CA PHE A 37 8.94 1.82 -7.10
C PHE A 37 8.17 0.73 -7.83
N ARG A 38 8.47 0.58 -9.12
CA ARG A 38 7.98 -0.51 -9.96
C ARG A 38 9.15 -1.45 -10.25
N CYS A 39 8.96 -2.75 -10.11
CA CYS A 39 10.00 -3.71 -10.48
C CYS A 39 10.12 -3.80 -12.01
N GLU A 40 11.34 -3.70 -12.55
CA GLU A 40 11.58 -3.75 -13.99
C GLU A 40 11.35 -5.16 -14.57
N GLU A 41 11.77 -6.20 -13.85
CA GLU A 41 11.59 -7.60 -14.26
C GLU A 41 10.14 -8.08 -14.08
N TYR A 42 9.45 -7.52 -13.08
CA TYR A 42 8.07 -7.86 -12.73
C TYR A 42 7.21 -6.59 -12.75
N PRO A 43 6.73 -6.15 -13.93
CA PRO A 43 6.11 -4.83 -14.12
C PRO A 43 4.82 -4.60 -13.32
N ASN A 44 4.28 -5.65 -12.71
CA ASN A 44 3.08 -5.64 -11.88
C ASN A 44 3.40 -5.77 -10.38
N THR A 45 4.68 -5.73 -10.01
CA THR A 45 5.15 -5.73 -8.63
C THR A 45 5.59 -4.33 -8.26
N VAL A 46 5.10 -3.83 -7.13
CA VAL A 46 5.34 -2.47 -6.66
C VAL A 46 5.77 -2.43 -5.21
N MET A 47 6.62 -1.45 -4.89
CA MET A 47 6.88 -1.01 -3.52
C MET A 47 6.38 0.41 -3.35
N ILE A 48 5.67 0.69 -2.26
CA ILE A 48 5.26 2.03 -1.87
C ILE A 48 5.94 2.38 -0.55
N VAL A 49 6.58 3.55 -0.47
CA VAL A 49 7.13 4.08 0.76
C VAL A 49 6.24 5.20 1.26
N PHE A 50 5.77 5.08 2.50
CA PHE A 50 5.01 6.10 3.20
C PHE A 50 5.83 6.75 4.30
N GLU A 51 5.57 8.04 4.54
CA GLU A 51 6.08 8.83 5.65
C GLU A 51 4.93 9.43 6.47
N GLY A 52 5.03 9.32 7.79
CA GLY A 52 4.00 9.79 8.71
C GLY A 52 4.50 9.90 10.15
N GLU A 53 3.84 10.74 10.95
CA GLU A 53 4.10 10.88 12.39
C GLU A 53 3.37 9.83 13.22
N ASP A 54 2.22 9.36 12.74
CA ASP A 54 1.41 8.31 13.36
C ASP A 54 0.69 7.52 12.26
N PHE A 55 0.83 6.20 12.30
CA PHE A 55 0.21 5.29 11.34
C PHE A 55 -0.98 4.52 11.92
N THR A 56 -1.42 4.77 13.16
CA THR A 56 -2.51 3.99 13.77
C THR A 56 -3.79 4.01 12.94
N LYS A 57 -4.23 5.20 12.48
CA LYS A 57 -5.42 5.30 11.61
C LYS A 57 -5.23 4.61 10.27
N PHE A 58 -4.03 4.71 9.71
CA PHE A 58 -3.69 4.03 8.47
C PHE A 58 -3.72 2.51 8.65
N ASP A 59 -3.13 1.98 9.73
CA ASP A 59 -3.12 0.56 10.03
C ASP A 59 -4.54 0.02 10.25
N ASP A 60 -5.40 0.75 10.96
CA ASP A 60 -6.80 0.38 11.16
C ASP A 60 -7.57 0.36 9.83
N PHE A 61 -7.35 1.37 8.98
CA PHE A 61 -7.92 1.43 7.64
C PHE A 61 -7.53 0.21 6.81
N LEU A 62 -6.25 -0.20 6.85
CA LEU A 62 -5.76 -1.38 6.13
C LEU A 62 -6.34 -2.71 6.62
N GLN A 63 -6.83 -2.77 7.86
CA GLN A 63 -7.49 -3.97 8.41
C GLN A 63 -9.00 -4.00 8.16
N SER A 64 -9.59 -2.92 7.65
CA SER A 64 -11.03 -2.88 7.40
C SER A 64 -11.43 -3.92 6.35
N PRO A 65 -12.40 -4.81 6.63
CA PRO A 65 -12.89 -5.78 5.65
C PRO A 65 -13.42 -5.14 4.36
N GLU A 66 -13.95 -3.93 4.45
CA GLU A 66 -14.43 -3.17 3.29
C GLU A 66 -13.28 -2.72 2.39
N VAL A 67 -12.22 -2.19 3.01
CA VAL A 67 -11.00 -1.74 2.31
C VAL A 67 -10.31 -2.91 1.62
N LEU A 68 -10.22 -4.06 2.32
CA LEU A 68 -9.65 -5.27 1.73
C LEU A 68 -10.46 -5.71 0.50
N LYS A 69 -11.79 -5.85 0.61
CA LYS A 69 -12.63 -6.21 -0.56
C LYS A 69 -12.48 -5.22 -1.71
N GLU A 70 -12.39 -3.94 -1.39
CA GLU A 70 -12.18 -2.91 -2.39
C GLU A 70 -10.83 -3.08 -3.10
N TRP A 71 -9.76 -3.38 -2.37
CA TRP A 71 -8.44 -3.58 -2.93
C TRP A 71 -8.38 -4.79 -3.85
N GLU A 72 -8.99 -5.90 -3.44
CA GLU A 72 -9.22 -7.08 -4.28
C GLU A 72 -9.93 -6.70 -5.58
N SER A 73 -11.02 -5.93 -5.51
CA SER A 73 -11.76 -5.49 -6.71
C SER A 73 -10.97 -4.56 -7.65
N ARG A 74 -9.85 -4.02 -7.16
CA ARG A 74 -8.93 -3.15 -7.90
C ARG A 74 -7.66 -3.89 -8.35
N GLY A 75 -7.64 -5.21 -8.21
CA GLY A 75 -6.55 -6.07 -8.68
C GLY A 75 -5.35 -6.15 -7.74
N VAL A 76 -5.47 -5.75 -6.46
CA VAL A 76 -4.39 -5.92 -5.47
C VAL A 76 -4.42 -7.35 -4.94
N LYS A 77 -3.28 -8.06 -4.98
CA LYS A 77 -3.17 -9.40 -4.39
C LYS A 77 -2.99 -9.30 -2.87
N ILE A 78 -4.09 -9.46 -2.12
CA ILE A 78 -4.13 -9.25 -0.66
C ILE A 78 -3.24 -10.20 0.14
N GLU A 79 -2.96 -11.40 -0.38
CA GLU A 79 -2.03 -12.34 0.26
C GLU A 79 -0.61 -11.78 0.40
N ALA A 80 -0.17 -10.93 -0.53
CA ALA A 80 1.10 -10.22 -0.47
C ALA A 80 1.10 -9.13 0.61
N VAL A 81 -0.04 -8.45 0.80
CA VAL A 81 -0.22 -7.42 1.84
C VAL A 81 -0.19 -8.04 3.25
N ARG A 82 -0.78 -9.23 3.42
CA ARG A 82 -0.86 -9.93 4.71
C ARG A 82 0.46 -10.55 5.16
N HIS A 83 1.25 -11.13 4.26
CA HIS A 83 2.58 -11.66 4.59
C HIS A 83 3.53 -10.57 5.08
N PHE A 84 3.46 -9.37 4.51
CA PHE A 84 4.37 -8.29 4.87
C PHE A 84 4.18 -7.76 6.31
N LYS A 85 2.95 -7.79 6.85
CA LYS A 85 2.68 -7.38 8.24
C LYS A 85 3.36 -8.29 9.28
N GLN A 86 3.69 -9.53 8.91
CA GLN A 86 4.48 -10.43 9.76
C GLN A 86 5.97 -10.13 9.70
N GLU A 87 6.51 -9.70 8.54
CA GLU A 87 7.95 -9.55 8.34
C GLU A 87 8.49 -8.14 8.63
N SER A 88 7.65 -7.10 8.56
CA SER A 88 8.08 -5.69 8.67
C SER A 88 8.17 -5.13 10.10
N THR A 89 8.23 -5.99 11.11
CA THR A 89 8.74 -5.60 12.44
C THR A 89 10.27 -5.50 12.40
N VAL A 90 10.83 -4.78 11.43
CA VAL A 90 12.24 -4.40 11.43
C VAL A 90 12.30 -2.99 11.99
N LYS A 91 12.67 -2.88 13.27
CA LYS A 91 13.09 -1.62 13.85
C LYS A 91 14.32 -1.14 13.07
N LEU A 92 14.16 -0.07 12.29
CA LEU A 92 15.26 0.79 11.88
C LEU A 92 15.68 1.66 13.07
#